data_AF-A0A935E5N8-F1
#
_entry.id   AF-A0A935E5N8-F1
#
_cell.length_a   1.000
_cell.length_b   1.000
_cell.length_c   1.000
_cell.angle_alpha   90.00
_cell.angle_beta   90.00
_cell.angle_gamma   90.00
#
_symmetry.space_group_name_H-M   'P 1'
#
loop_
_entity.id
_entity.type
_entity.pdbx_description
1 polymer ?
#
loop_
_entity_poly.entity_id
_entity_poly.type
_entity_poly.pdbx_seq_one_letter_code
_entity_poly.pdbx_strand_id
1 'polypeptide(L)'
;MIKSDLGVVQTDVGIIAKYYDNLLVGVNYRGYNKQSNDAFSVIVGTNLGKKYFVSYSYDFGLSQLKSVHEGSHEIMLSYNLQKLIGIGLPPKIIYNPRDL
;
A
#
# COMPACT_ATOMS: atom_id res chain seq x y z
N MET A 1 10.99 10.13 1.75
CA MET A 1 10.49 11.35 1.10
C MET A 1 10.80 12.55 2.00
N ILE A 2 11.31 13.65 1.43
CA ILE A 2 11.55 14.89 2.20
C ILE A 2 10.57 15.93 1.67
N LYS A 3 9.77 16.51 2.57
CA LYS A 3 8.85 17.62 2.27
C LYS A 3 9.30 18.82 3.09
N SER A 4 9.41 19.98 2.44
CA SER A 4 9.73 21.25 3.10
C SER A 4 8.68 22.27 2.72
N ASP A 5 8.05 22.86 3.72
CA ASP A 5 7.33 24.13 3.59
C ASP A 5 8.17 25.17 4.33
N LEU A 6 8.15 26.45 3.96
CA LEU A 6 9.18 27.47 4.29
C LEU A 6 9.54 27.69 5.78
N GLY A 7 8.94 26.97 6.74
CA GLY A 7 9.33 26.91 8.15
C GLY A 7 9.48 25.50 8.76
N VAL A 8 9.16 24.40 8.06
CA VAL A 8 9.16 23.03 8.61
C VAL A 8 9.69 22.02 7.59
N VAL A 9 10.61 21.15 8.04
CA VAL A 9 11.17 20.06 7.23
C VAL A 9 10.67 18.72 7.74
N GLN A 10 9.77 18.10 7.00
CA GLN A 10 9.27 16.76 7.27
C GLN A 10 10.10 15.71 6.51
N THR A 11 10.64 14.77 7.25
CA THR A 11 11.38 13.62 6.72
C THR A 11 10.59 12.35 6.96
N ASP A 12 10.34 11.59 5.91
CA ASP A 12 9.66 10.31 5.95
C ASP A 12 10.59 9.23 5.40
N VAL A 13 10.83 8.17 6.17
CA VAL A 13 11.69 7.04 5.81
C VAL A 13 10.93 5.76 6.07
N GLY A 14 10.80 4.94 5.04
CA GLY A 14 10.08 3.67 5.08
C GLY A 14 10.89 2.54 4.50
N ILE A 15 10.73 1.35 5.07
CA ILE A 15 11.28 0.10 4.56
C ILE A 15 10.13 -0.90 4.46
N ILE A 16 10.01 -1.53 3.29
CA ILE A 16 9.04 -2.59 3.05
C ILE A 16 9.78 -3.80 2.50
N ALA A 17 9.57 -4.94 3.14
CA ALA A 17 10.05 -6.24 2.72
C ALA A 17 8.86 -7.09 2.24
N LYS A 18 9.07 -7.82 1.14
CA LYS A 18 8.09 -8.76 0.60
C LYS A 18 8.71 -10.14 0.52
N TYR A 19 8.01 -11.15 1.04
CA TYR A 19 8.47 -12.53 1.06
C TYR A 19 7.56 -13.42 0.20
N TYR A 20 8.15 -14.09 -0.80
CA TYR A 20 7.51 -15.07 -1.70
C TYR A 20 6.14 -14.66 -2.24
N ASP A 21 6.00 -13.38 -2.57
CA ASP A 21 4.76 -12.78 -3.05
C ASP A 21 3.54 -12.98 -2.15
N ASN A 22 3.68 -13.46 -0.92
CA ASN A 22 2.55 -13.80 -0.05
C ASN A 22 2.51 -12.95 1.20
N LEU A 23 3.66 -12.49 1.71
CA LEU A 23 3.75 -11.71 2.92
C LEU A 23 4.44 -10.38 2.64
N LEU A 24 3.86 -9.29 3.11
CA LEU A 24 4.42 -7.95 3.11
C LEU A 24 4.57 -7.50 4.56
N VAL A 25 5.76 -7.04 4.91
CA VAL A 25 6.01 -6.41 6.21
C VAL A 25 6.75 -5.12 5.95
N GLY A 26 6.33 -4.04 6.59
CA GLY A 26 6.95 -2.75 6.43
C GLY A 26 6.93 -1.95 7.73
N VAL A 27 7.86 -1.03 7.82
CA VAL A 27 7.89 -0.01 8.87
C VAL A 27 8.11 1.33 8.22
N ASN A 28 7.44 2.35 8.71
CA ASN A 28 7.64 3.73 8.28
C ASN A 28 7.88 4.61 9.49
N TYR A 29 8.70 5.63 9.29
CA TYR A 29 9.05 6.57 10.31
C TYR A 29 8.98 7.98 9.75
N ARG A 30 8.24 8.84 10.45
CA ARG A 30 8.00 10.24 10.07
C ARG A 30 8.53 11.16 11.16
N GLY A 31 9.51 11.99 10.80
CA GLY A 31 10.04 13.07 11.63
C GLY A 31 9.62 14.44 11.07
N TYR A 32 9.23 15.37 11.94
CA TYR A 32 8.72 16.69 11.54
C TYR A 32 9.74 17.84 11.78
N ASN A 33 10.72 17.65 12.67
CA ASN A 33 11.84 18.58 12.89
C ASN A 33 13.01 17.86 13.61
N LYS A 34 14.19 18.51 13.75
CA LYS A 34 15.37 18.02 14.52
C LYS A 34 15.09 17.62 15.98
N GLN A 35 13.91 17.97 16.50
CA GLN A 35 13.54 17.82 17.90
C GLN A 35 12.19 17.10 18.13
N SER A 36 11.43 16.76 17.07
CA SER A 36 10.14 16.07 17.22
C SER A 36 9.99 14.88 16.27
N ASN A 37 9.67 13.74 16.88
CA ASN A 37 9.30 12.50 16.22
C ASN A 37 7.77 12.51 16.09
N ASP A 38 7.25 12.40 14.87
CA ASP A 38 5.82 12.59 14.61
C ASP A 38 5.07 11.28 14.77
N ALA A 39 5.45 10.28 13.96
CA ALA A 39 4.80 8.99 13.93
C ALA A 39 5.74 7.87 13.51
N PHE A 40 5.49 6.68 14.04
CA PHE A 40 6.06 5.42 13.60
C PHE A 40 4.93 4.50 13.17
N SER A 41 5.06 3.86 12.03
CA SER A 41 4.03 3.02 11.45
C SER A 41 4.56 1.63 11.22
N VAL A 42 3.75 0.61 11.49
CA VAL A 42 4.04 -0.77 11.12
C VAL A 42 2.97 -1.24 10.15
N ILE A 43 3.39 -1.94 9.09
CA ILE A 43 2.52 -2.49 8.06
C ILE A 43 2.76 -3.98 8.00
N VAL A 44 1.69 -4.76 8.00
CA VAL A 44 1.73 -6.19 7.71
C VAL A 44 0.63 -6.51 6.71
N GLY A 45 0.90 -7.38 5.75
CA GLY A 45 -0.08 -7.74 4.74
C GLY A 45 0.17 -9.11 4.17
N THR A 46 -0.89 -9.72 3.67
CA THR A 46 -0.86 -11.05 3.08
C THR A 46 -1.74 -11.16 1.86
N ASN A 47 -1.39 -12.07 0.96
CA ASN A 47 -2.28 -12.44 -0.14
C ASN A 47 -3.27 -13.51 0.28
N LEU A 48 -4.56 -13.21 0.11
CA LEU A 48 -5.65 -14.16 0.25
C LEU A 48 -5.93 -14.78 -1.14
N GLY A 49 -5.24 -15.87 -1.42
CA GLY A 49 -5.28 -16.54 -2.72
C GLY A 49 -4.57 -15.71 -3.80
N LYS A 50 -5.04 -15.82 -5.05
CA LYS A 50 -4.34 -15.20 -6.22
C LYS A 50 -4.81 -13.77 -6.54
N LYS A 51 -5.94 -13.34 -5.99
CA LYS A 51 -6.63 -12.11 -6.41
C LYS A 51 -6.73 -11.05 -5.33
N TYR A 52 -6.71 -11.42 -4.06
CA TYR A 52 -6.93 -10.50 -2.97
C TYR A 52 -5.63 -10.29 -2.20
N PHE A 53 -5.30 -9.03 -1.93
CA PHE A 53 -4.24 -8.66 -1.00
C PHE A 53 -4.89 -7.87 0.14
N VAL A 54 -4.59 -8.24 1.37
CA VAL A 54 -5.07 -7.54 2.56
C VAL A 54 -3.86 -7.07 3.34
N SER A 55 -3.85 -5.81 3.72
CA SER A 55 -2.85 -5.29 4.65
C SER A 55 -3.50 -4.50 5.77
N TYR A 56 -2.82 -4.53 6.90
CA TYR A 56 -3.13 -3.78 8.09
C TYR A 56 -1.93 -2.91 8.43
N SER A 57 -2.18 -1.64 8.67
CA SER A 57 -1.19 -0.68 9.15
C SER A 57 -1.63 -0.07 10.46
N TYR A 58 -0.67 0.09 11.36
CA TYR A 58 -0.88 0.75 12.64
C TYR A 58 0.12 1.88 12.79
N ASP A 59 -0.41 3.09 12.93
CA ASP A 59 0.35 4.32 13.10
C ASP A 59 0.40 4.72 14.57
N PHE A 60 1.58 4.59 15.17
CA PHE A 60 1.91 5.06 16.51
C PHE A 60 2.32 6.53 16.45
N GLY A 61 1.51 7.44 17.01
CA GLY A 61 1.91 8.83 17.22
C GLY A 61 2.93 8.95 18.34
N LEU A 62 4.12 9.51 18.04
CA LEU A 62 5.24 9.67 18.99
C LEU A 62 5.32 11.08 19.60
N SER A 63 4.57 12.05 19.04
CA SER A 63 4.57 13.44 19.47
C SER A 63 3.69 13.71 20.71
N GLN A 64 3.74 14.93 21.26
CA GLN A 64 2.96 15.41 22.42
C GLN A 64 1.43 15.28 22.23
N LEU A 65 0.95 15.00 21.01
CA LEU A 65 -0.45 14.65 20.73
C LEU A 65 -0.87 13.25 21.22
N LYS A 66 0.05 12.43 21.74
CA LYS A 66 -0.27 11.14 22.38
C LYS A 66 -1.27 11.26 23.53
N SER A 67 -1.41 12.46 24.12
CA SER A 67 -2.43 12.74 25.14
C SER A 67 -3.86 12.74 24.61
N VAL A 68 -4.07 12.80 23.29
CA VAL A 68 -5.40 12.96 22.65
C VAL A 68 -5.65 11.93 21.55
N HIS A 69 -4.60 11.31 20.99
CA HIS A 69 -4.71 10.29 19.95
C HIS A 69 -3.96 9.00 20.34
N GLU A 70 -4.67 7.88 20.38
CA GLU A 70 -4.15 6.52 20.66
C GLU A 70 -3.48 5.83 19.46
N GLY A 71 -3.37 6.53 18.31
CA GLY A 71 -2.88 5.97 17.05
C GLY A 71 -4.01 5.71 16.05
N SER A 72 -3.66 5.32 14.82
CA SER A 72 -4.61 5.04 13.74
C SER A 72 -4.49 3.60 13.27
N HIS A 73 -5.63 2.92 13.13
CA HIS A 73 -5.73 1.57 12.60
C HIS A 73 -6.28 1.64 11.17
N GLU A 74 -5.44 1.29 10.20
CA GLU A 74 -5.82 1.30 8.79
C GLU A 74 -5.85 -0.12 8.24
N ILE A 75 -6.90 -0.44 7.49
CA ILE A 75 -7.07 -1.72 6.80
C ILE A 75 -7.20 -1.42 5.31
N MET A 76 -6.39 -2.09 4.50
CA MET A 76 -6.44 -1.99 3.04
C MET A 76 -6.79 -3.36 2.44
N LEU A 77 -7.74 -3.36 1.52
CA LEU A 77 -8.09 -4.51 0.68
C LEU A 77 -7.83 -4.13 -0.78
N SER A 78 -7.00 -4.92 -1.46
CA SER A 78 -6.74 -4.78 -2.89
C SER A 78 -7.25 -6.01 -3.63
N TYR A 79 -7.90 -5.79 -4.77
CA TYR A 79 -8.42 -6.85 -5.64
C TYR A 79 -7.82 -6.76 -7.04
N ASN A 80 -7.18 -7.84 -7.48
CA ASN A 80 -6.60 -7.99 -8.80
C ASN A 80 -7.54 -8.78 -9.71
N LEU A 81 -8.03 -8.13 -10.77
CA LEU A 81 -8.96 -8.72 -11.75
C LEU A 81 -8.33 -9.81 -12.62
N GLN A 82 -6.99 -9.84 -12.74
CA GLN A 82 -6.24 -10.74 -13.63
C GLN A 82 -6.76 -10.77 -15.08
N LYS A 83 -7.41 -9.69 -15.52
CA LYS A 83 -7.98 -9.54 -16.85
C LYS A 83 -7.67 -8.14 -17.36
N LEU A 84 -7.25 -8.05 -18.62
CA LEU A 84 -7.16 -6.78 -19.33
C LEU A 84 -8.58 -6.18 -19.43
N ILE A 85 -8.74 -4.96 -18.91
CA ILE A 85 -9.99 -4.21 -19.03
C ILE A 85 -9.99 -3.56 -20.42
N GLY A 86 -11.08 -3.69 -21.17
CA GLY A 86 -11.23 -2.99 -22.46
C GLY A 86 -10.63 -3.68 -23.68
N ILE A 87 -10.13 -4.92 -23.55
CA ILE A 87 -9.93 -5.77 -24.73
C ILE A 87 -11.31 -6.19 -25.25
N GLY A 88 -11.68 -5.72 -26.44
CA GLY A 88 -12.91 -6.13 -27.11
C GLY A 88 -13.01 -7.65 -27.23
N LEU A 89 -14.20 -8.15 -27.56
CA LEU A 89 -14.36 -9.57 -27.88
C LEU A 89 -13.37 -9.95 -28.99
N PRO A 90 -12.73 -11.14 -28.92
CA PRO A 90 -11.92 -11.62 -30.02
C PRO A 90 -12.76 -11.59 -31.31
N PRO A 91 -12.16 -11.31 -32.48
CA PRO A 91 -12.90 -11.22 -33.72
C PRO A 91 -13.70 -12.51 -33.94
N LYS A 92 -14.93 -12.37 -34.44
CA LYS A 92 -15.79 -13.51 -34.75
C LYS A 92 -15.04 -14.47 -35.68
N ILE A 93 -14.90 -15.72 -35.27
CA ILE A 93 -14.35 -16.77 -36.13
C ILE A 93 -15.37 -16.99 -37.26
N ILE A 94 -15.02 -16.59 -38.49
CA ILE A 94 -15.83 -16.84 -39.69
C ILE A 94 -15.35 -18.16 -40.28
N TYR A 95 -16.18 -19.20 -40.18
CA TYR A 95 -15.92 -20.45 -40.87
C TYR A 95 -16.27 -20.31 -42.35
N ASN A 96 -15.29 -20.57 -43.20
CA ASN A 96 -15.50 -20.62 -44.64
C ASN A 96 -15.89 -22.06 -45.02
N PRO A 97 -17.06 -22.30 -45.64
CA PRO A 97 -17.51 -23.65 -45.99
C PRO A 97 -16.67 -24.35 -47.08
N ARG A 98 -15.60 -23.72 -47.59
CA ARG A 98 -14.68 -24.33 -48.56
C ARG A 98 -13.55 -25.13 -47.92
N ASP A 99 -13.40 -25.05 -46.59
CA ASP A 99 -12.29 -25.65 -45.82
C ASP A 99 -12.77 -26.80 -44.88
N LEU A 100 -13.98 -27.33 -45.10
CA LEU A 100 -14.57 -28.52 -44.46
C LEU A 100 -14.81 -29.61 -45.51
#